data_AF-A0A928BAB1-F1
#
_entry.id   AF-A0A928BAB1-F1
#
_cell.length_a   1.000
_cell.length_b   1.000
_cell.length_c   1.000
_cell.angle_alpha   90.00
_cell.angle_beta   90.00
_cell.angle_gamma   90.00
#
_symmetry.space_group_name_H-M   'P 1'
#
loop_
_entity.id
_entity.type
_entity.pdbx_description
1 polymer ?
#
loop_
_entity_poly.entity_id
_entity_poly.type
_entity_poly.pdbx_seq_one_letter_code
_entity_poly.pdbx_strand_id
1 'polypeptide(L)'
;MITSTGNNFGAGQITLKDFQNEKVLVLNGKFTFNNKSEAFKAATVLEIYVPTLSIPKSGMSGCYIQFNVDGRLSGTTIKTWVKNRNTICLEKLDYWSDQTDEYTIYFANLYVPKGQRGVFELCQSTRLTLTNTTSDNRYDYYQSCYICDDWCMLALMTDSYNTRIENSDDVVTLGGFPEDVDAELPFVGDNINGVLVYGTDMLKATIKDSTLTVHQVPFGWGGMPREHFIFGVFIRNRSVE
;
A
#
# COMPACT_ATOMS: atom_id res chain seq x y z
N MET A 1 -11.79 11.52 -6.49
CA MET A 1 -11.91 11.13 -5.06
C MET A 1 -13.24 10.43 -4.89
N ILE A 2 -13.26 9.32 -4.14
CA ILE A 2 -14.46 8.59 -3.75
C ILE A 2 -14.59 8.62 -2.23
N THR A 3 -15.78 8.99 -1.75
CA THR A 3 -16.10 9.04 -0.33
C THR A 3 -17.17 8.01 -0.03
N SER A 4 -16.94 7.19 0.99
CA SER A 4 -17.87 6.12 1.39
C SER A 4 -19.20 6.71 1.88
N THR A 5 -20.29 6.04 1.55
CA THR A 5 -21.62 6.32 2.10
C THR A 5 -21.88 5.58 3.43
N GLY A 6 -21.00 4.65 3.79
CA GLY A 6 -21.00 3.95 5.07
C GLY A 6 -20.07 2.73 5.05
N ASN A 7 -20.03 2.01 6.16
CA ASN A 7 -19.34 0.72 6.25
C ASN A 7 -19.95 -0.15 7.35
N ASN A 8 -19.67 -1.46 7.33
CA ASN A 8 -20.22 -2.40 8.32
C ASN A 8 -19.31 -2.67 9.54
N PHE A 9 -18.18 -1.96 9.69
CA PHE A 9 -17.13 -2.28 10.66
C PHE A 9 -16.70 -1.10 11.54
N GLY A 10 -17.42 0.01 11.50
CA GLY A 10 -17.25 1.14 12.41
C GLY A 10 -16.11 2.11 12.08
N ALA A 11 -15.60 2.13 10.84
CA ALA A 11 -14.46 2.97 10.43
C ALA A 11 -14.80 4.46 10.16
N GLY A 12 -16.02 4.90 10.47
CA GLY A 12 -16.46 6.25 10.10
C GLY A 12 -16.50 6.48 8.58
N GLN A 13 -16.29 7.72 8.15
CA GLN A 13 -16.27 8.06 6.73
C GLN A 13 -14.87 7.81 6.14
N ILE A 14 -14.80 7.00 5.08
CA ILE A 14 -13.56 6.67 4.37
C ILE A 14 -13.53 7.47 3.07
N THR A 15 -12.40 8.11 2.78
CA THR A 15 -12.18 8.82 1.51
C THR A 15 -10.90 8.30 0.86
N LEU A 16 -11.02 7.88 -0.41
CA LEU A 16 -9.91 7.35 -1.21
C LEU A 16 -9.78 8.17 -2.50
N LYS A 17 -8.56 8.34 -2.97
CA LYS A 17 -8.31 8.79 -4.33
C LYS A 17 -8.64 7.65 -5.28
N ASP A 18 -9.33 7.96 -6.37
CA ASP A 18 -9.75 6.99 -7.37
C ASP A 18 -9.39 7.47 -8.77
N PHE A 19 -8.99 6.51 -9.60
CA PHE A 19 -9.01 6.60 -11.05
C PHE A 19 -9.81 5.41 -11.56
N GLN A 20 -10.75 5.66 -12.46
CA GLN A 20 -11.68 4.63 -12.89
C GLN A 20 -12.10 4.79 -14.36
N ASN A 21 -12.07 3.68 -15.09
CA ASN A 21 -12.66 3.53 -16.42
C ASN A 21 -13.29 2.12 -16.54
N GLU A 22 -13.78 1.70 -17.71
CA GLU A 22 -14.39 0.37 -17.84
C GLU A 22 -13.40 -0.81 -17.69
N LYS A 23 -12.09 -0.55 -17.78
CA LYS A 23 -11.03 -1.58 -17.78
C LYS A 23 -10.35 -1.74 -16.42
N VAL A 24 -10.21 -0.67 -15.65
CA VAL A 24 -9.49 -0.68 -14.36
C VAL A 24 -10.11 0.31 -13.38
N LEU A 25 -9.95 0.00 -12.09
CA LEU A 25 -10.17 0.91 -10.97
C LEU A 25 -8.89 0.93 -10.12
N VAL A 26 -8.27 2.09 -9.95
CA VAL A 26 -7.12 2.27 -9.05
C VAL A 26 -7.59 3.04 -7.84
N LEU A 27 -7.23 2.57 -6.64
CA LEU A 27 -7.56 3.23 -5.38
C LEU A 27 -6.30 3.52 -4.59
N ASN A 28 -6.16 4.75 -4.11
CA ASN A 28 -5.10 5.17 -3.20
C ASN A 28 -5.64 5.86 -1.95
N GLY A 29 -4.93 5.67 -0.85
CA GLY A 29 -5.22 6.34 0.41
C GLY A 29 -5.13 5.37 1.58
N LYS A 30 -5.45 5.86 2.76
CA LYS A 30 -5.46 5.05 3.97
C LYS A 30 -6.58 5.49 4.90
N PHE A 31 -6.97 4.61 5.80
CA PHE A 31 -7.86 4.94 6.91
C PHE A 31 -7.55 4.04 8.10
N THR A 32 -7.94 4.50 9.30
CA THR A 32 -7.83 3.72 10.52
C THR A 32 -9.20 3.36 11.06
N PHE A 33 -9.28 2.28 11.85
CA PHE A 33 -10.50 1.91 12.56
C PHE A 33 -10.20 1.09 13.80
N ASN A 34 -11.11 1.17 14.76
CA ASN A 34 -11.03 0.42 16.01
C ASN A 34 -11.46 -1.05 15.78
N ASN A 35 -10.52 -1.99 15.99
CA ASN A 35 -10.73 -3.43 15.82
C ASN A 35 -11.46 -4.09 17.02
N LYS A 36 -11.72 -3.34 18.10
CA LYS A 36 -12.51 -3.78 19.26
C LYS A 36 -13.99 -3.42 19.14
N SER A 37 -14.38 -2.68 18.10
CA SER A 37 -15.77 -2.28 17.90
C SER A 37 -16.68 -3.50 17.68
N GLU A 38 -17.91 -3.43 18.21
CA GLU A 38 -18.89 -4.51 18.02
C GLU A 38 -19.24 -4.72 16.54
N ALA A 39 -19.21 -3.64 15.74
CA ALA A 39 -19.39 -3.72 14.29
C ALA A 39 -18.30 -4.57 13.62
N PHE A 40 -17.02 -4.33 13.95
CA PHE A 40 -15.93 -5.15 13.45
C PHE A 40 -16.05 -6.61 13.91
N LYS A 41 -16.36 -6.86 15.19
CA LYS A 41 -16.54 -8.21 15.72
C LYS A 41 -17.64 -8.97 15.00
N ALA A 42 -18.76 -8.32 14.72
CA ALA A 42 -19.91 -8.92 14.02
C ALA A 42 -19.67 -9.13 12.51
N ALA A 43 -18.82 -8.34 11.88
CA ALA A 43 -18.51 -8.49 10.46
C ALA A 43 -17.73 -9.79 10.18
N THR A 44 -18.07 -10.47 9.08
CA THR A 44 -17.30 -11.61 8.53
C THR A 44 -16.40 -11.20 7.38
N VAL A 45 -16.80 -10.15 6.65
CA VAL A 45 -16.06 -9.43 5.63
C VAL A 45 -16.30 -7.96 5.90
N LEU A 46 -15.26 -7.14 5.78
CA LEU A 46 -15.39 -5.70 5.96
C LEU A 46 -15.89 -5.11 4.64
N GLU A 47 -17.03 -4.43 4.68
CA GLU A 47 -17.68 -3.85 3.50
C GLU A 47 -17.67 -2.32 3.62
N ILE A 48 -17.12 -1.67 2.61
CA ILE A 48 -17.16 -0.22 2.41
C ILE A 48 -18.22 0.05 1.35
N TYR A 49 -19.25 0.79 1.71
CA TYR A 49 -20.31 1.21 0.79
C TYR A 49 -19.87 2.50 0.11
N VAL A 50 -19.98 2.53 -1.22
CA VAL A 50 -19.46 3.61 -2.05
C VAL A 50 -20.47 4.02 -3.13
N PRO A 51 -20.36 5.24 -3.69
CA PRO A 51 -21.02 5.60 -4.93
C PRO A 51 -20.71 4.62 -6.05
N THR A 52 -21.51 4.66 -7.11
CA THR A 52 -21.41 3.72 -8.23
C THR A 52 -20.03 3.78 -8.91
N LEU A 53 -19.30 2.67 -8.83
CA LEU A 53 -18.01 2.43 -9.48
C LEU A 53 -18.18 2.12 -10.97
N SER A 54 -17.16 2.43 -11.77
CA SER A 54 -17.09 2.13 -13.20
C SER A 54 -17.14 0.63 -13.50
N ILE A 55 -16.56 -0.20 -12.63
CA ILE A 55 -16.52 -1.66 -12.76
C ILE A 55 -17.58 -2.32 -11.87
N PRO A 56 -18.32 -3.32 -12.39
CA PRO A 56 -19.39 -3.96 -11.62
C PRO A 56 -18.89 -4.96 -10.60
N LYS A 57 -17.78 -5.64 -10.87
CA LYS A 57 -17.21 -6.67 -10.01
C LYS A 57 -15.75 -6.87 -10.42
N SER A 58 -14.86 -7.13 -9.47
CA SER A 58 -13.44 -7.34 -9.78
C SER A 58 -12.96 -8.77 -9.51
N GLY A 59 -11.77 -9.09 -10.04
CA GLY A 59 -10.89 -10.09 -9.45
C GLY A 59 -10.40 -9.68 -8.06
N MET A 60 -9.65 -10.56 -7.40
CA MET A 60 -9.03 -10.26 -6.10
C MET A 60 -7.81 -9.35 -6.30
N SER A 61 -7.65 -8.36 -5.44
CA SER A 61 -6.45 -7.55 -5.27
C SER A 61 -5.97 -7.64 -3.81
N GLY A 62 -4.84 -7.02 -3.49
CA GLY A 62 -4.33 -6.87 -2.12
C GLY A 62 -4.36 -5.42 -1.64
N CYS A 63 -4.59 -5.23 -0.34
CA CYS A 63 -4.29 -3.99 0.40
C CYS A 63 -3.37 -4.32 1.56
N TYR A 64 -2.64 -3.33 2.07
CA TYR A 64 -1.86 -3.52 3.29
C TYR A 64 -2.74 -3.26 4.52
N ILE A 65 -2.53 -4.07 5.55
CA ILE A 65 -2.98 -3.80 6.91
C ILE A 65 -1.76 -3.64 7.79
N GLN A 66 -1.74 -2.57 8.57
CA GLN A 66 -0.68 -2.25 9.53
C GLN A 66 -1.31 -1.94 10.88
N PHE A 67 -0.61 -2.29 11.94
CA PHE A 67 -1.02 -2.06 13.31
C PHE A 67 0.20 -1.92 14.21
N ASN A 68 0.00 -1.32 15.38
CA ASN A 68 1.07 -1.14 16.36
C ASN A 68 0.96 -2.22 17.44
N VAL A 69 2.07 -2.92 17.70
CA VAL A 69 2.23 -3.82 18.84
C VAL A 69 3.49 -3.38 19.60
N ASP A 70 3.33 -2.98 20.86
CA ASP A 70 4.43 -2.56 21.74
C ASP A 70 5.40 -1.54 21.11
N GLY A 71 4.86 -0.55 20.37
CA GLY A 71 5.63 0.50 19.73
C GLY A 71 6.22 0.10 18.36
N ARG A 72 6.03 -1.13 17.90
CA ARG A 72 6.47 -1.62 16.59
C ARG A 72 5.31 -1.67 15.61
N LEU A 73 5.56 -1.22 14.39
CA LEU A 73 4.60 -1.32 13.30
C LEU A 73 4.75 -2.68 12.64
N SER A 74 3.68 -3.45 12.70
CA SER A 74 3.58 -4.80 12.14
C SER A 74 2.40 -4.86 11.18
N GLY A 75 2.42 -5.82 10.27
CA GLY A 75 1.33 -5.93 9.31
C GLY A 75 1.41 -7.12 8.38
N THR A 76 0.51 -7.12 7.42
CA THR A 76 0.48 -8.07 6.30
C THR A 76 -0.32 -7.47 5.14
N THR A 77 -0.54 -8.25 4.09
CA THR A 77 -1.53 -7.94 3.05
C THR A 77 -2.81 -8.72 3.28
N ILE A 78 -3.95 -8.07 3.09
CA ILE A 78 -5.27 -8.70 3.09
C ILE A 78 -5.89 -8.60 1.71
N LYS A 79 -6.78 -9.55 1.40
CA LYS A 79 -7.52 -9.52 0.14
C LYS A 79 -8.51 -8.37 0.10
N THR A 80 -8.70 -7.82 -1.09
CA THR A 80 -9.74 -6.83 -1.37
C THR A 80 -10.38 -7.10 -2.74
N TRP A 81 -11.67 -6.81 -2.88
CA TRP A 81 -12.37 -6.93 -4.16
C TRP A 81 -13.60 -6.03 -4.23
N VAL A 82 -13.98 -5.64 -5.45
CA VAL A 82 -15.27 -5.03 -5.74
C VAL A 82 -16.31 -6.13 -5.85
N LYS A 83 -17.22 -6.21 -4.88
CA LYS A 83 -18.31 -7.21 -4.82
C LYS A 83 -19.40 -6.91 -5.83
N ASN A 84 -19.78 -5.63 -5.90
CA ASN A 84 -20.73 -5.04 -6.82
C ASN A 84 -20.34 -3.55 -7.06
N ARG A 85 -21.05 -2.80 -7.91
CA ARG A 85 -20.75 -1.40 -8.23
C ARG A 85 -20.72 -0.44 -7.02
N ASN A 86 -21.24 -0.81 -5.86
CA ASN A 86 -21.40 0.06 -4.70
C ASN A 86 -20.76 -0.52 -3.44
N THR A 87 -19.95 -1.58 -3.56
CA THR A 87 -19.37 -2.25 -2.39
C THR A 87 -17.96 -2.75 -2.68
N ILE A 88 -17.01 -2.22 -1.92
CA ILE A 88 -15.64 -2.70 -1.83
C ILE A 88 -15.53 -3.57 -0.58
N CYS A 89 -15.02 -4.78 -0.74
CA CYS A 89 -14.80 -5.72 0.36
C CYS A 89 -13.32 -5.79 0.73
N LEU A 90 -13.06 -6.04 2.01
CA LEU A 90 -11.77 -6.38 2.58
C LEU A 90 -11.92 -7.68 3.39
N GLU A 91 -10.95 -8.56 3.27
CA GLU A 91 -10.79 -9.70 4.17
C GLU A 91 -10.62 -9.20 5.61
N LYS A 92 -11.37 -9.80 6.54
CA LYS A 92 -11.24 -9.49 7.96
C LYS A 92 -10.03 -10.23 8.52
N LEU A 93 -9.18 -9.49 9.23
CA LEU A 93 -8.04 -10.03 9.96
C LEU A 93 -8.26 -9.86 11.47
N ASP A 94 -8.72 -10.89 12.15
CA ASP A 94 -8.98 -10.87 13.59
C ASP A 94 -7.94 -11.61 14.43
N TYR A 95 -7.02 -12.33 13.79
CA TYR A 95 -6.01 -13.15 14.46
C TYR A 95 -5.12 -12.38 15.44
N TRP A 96 -4.81 -11.11 15.17
CA TRP A 96 -4.03 -10.23 16.05
C TRP A 96 -4.87 -9.16 16.73
N SER A 97 -6.20 -9.34 16.75
CA SER A 97 -7.10 -8.32 17.26
C SER A 97 -6.95 -8.08 18.75
N ASP A 98 -6.36 -8.99 19.52
CA ASP A 98 -6.07 -8.87 20.94
C ASP A 98 -4.80 -8.06 21.24
N GLN A 99 -3.89 -7.93 20.28
CA GLN A 99 -2.57 -7.27 20.44
C GLN A 99 -2.59 -5.76 20.22
N THR A 100 -3.68 -5.24 19.66
CA THR A 100 -3.79 -3.84 19.26
C THR A 100 -5.26 -3.43 19.23
N ASP A 101 -5.54 -2.14 19.38
CA ASP A 101 -6.90 -1.60 19.34
C ASP A 101 -7.26 -0.99 17.98
N GLU A 102 -6.26 -0.70 17.15
CA GLU A 102 -6.44 0.02 15.90
C GLU A 102 -5.70 -0.67 14.76
N TYR A 103 -6.41 -0.78 13.63
CA TYR A 103 -5.82 -1.16 12.36
C TYR A 103 -5.81 0.03 11.41
N THR A 104 -4.73 0.15 10.64
CA THR A 104 -4.63 1.04 9.48
C THR A 104 -4.65 0.22 8.20
N ILE A 105 -5.53 0.56 7.26
CA ILE A 105 -5.55 -0.05 5.93
C ILE A 105 -4.98 0.93 4.92
N TYR A 106 -4.07 0.48 4.06
CA TYR A 106 -3.54 1.25 2.95
C TYR A 106 -4.00 0.64 1.63
N PHE A 107 -4.63 1.49 0.81
CA PHE A 107 -4.94 1.24 -0.58
C PHE A 107 -3.80 1.82 -1.42
N ALA A 108 -3.17 0.97 -2.21
CA ALA A 108 -2.13 1.31 -3.19
C ALA A 108 -2.22 0.29 -4.33
N ASN A 109 -3.44 0.08 -4.84
CA ASN A 109 -3.77 -1.12 -5.61
C ASN A 109 -4.72 -0.84 -6.78
N LEU A 110 -4.83 -1.84 -7.66
CA LEU A 110 -5.66 -1.80 -8.85
C LEU A 110 -6.61 -3.00 -8.88
N TYR A 111 -7.82 -2.77 -9.37
CA TYR A 111 -8.84 -3.78 -9.62
C TYR A 111 -9.09 -3.92 -11.11
N VAL A 112 -9.16 -5.17 -11.56
CA VAL A 112 -9.57 -5.53 -12.93
C VAL A 112 -10.96 -6.17 -12.89
N PRO A 113 -11.89 -5.80 -13.79
CA PRO A 113 -13.18 -6.44 -13.96
C PRO A 113 -13.09 -7.98 -13.99
N LYS A 114 -13.96 -8.63 -13.23
CA LYS A 114 -14.00 -10.09 -13.17
C LYS A 114 -14.41 -10.65 -14.53
N GLY A 115 -13.63 -11.61 -15.03
CA GLY A 115 -13.93 -12.29 -16.30
C GLY A 115 -13.59 -11.46 -17.54
N GLN A 116 -12.82 -10.37 -17.40
CA GLN A 116 -12.31 -9.62 -18.53
C GLN A 116 -11.48 -10.52 -19.46
N ARG A 117 -11.76 -10.43 -20.75
CA ARG A 117 -11.02 -11.08 -21.84
C ARG A 117 -10.67 -9.99 -22.85
N GLY A 118 -9.43 -9.93 -23.29
CA GLY A 118 -8.98 -8.94 -24.27
C GLY A 118 -7.52 -8.58 -24.13
N VAL A 119 -7.06 -7.71 -25.03
CA VAL A 119 -5.72 -7.11 -24.98
C VAL A 119 -5.77 -5.92 -24.03
N PHE A 120 -4.91 -5.91 -23.03
CA PHE A 120 -4.72 -4.76 -22.16
C PHE A 120 -3.79 -3.77 -22.85
N GLU A 121 -4.09 -2.48 -22.72
CA GLU A 121 -3.13 -1.45 -23.11
C GLU A 121 -1.91 -1.57 -22.21
N LEU A 122 -0.75 -1.75 -22.83
CA LEU A 122 0.51 -1.87 -22.13
C LEU A 122 0.94 -0.48 -21.68
N CYS A 123 1.09 -0.30 -20.38
CA CYS A 123 1.78 0.85 -19.84
C CYS A 123 3.26 0.81 -20.23
N GLN A 124 3.91 1.98 -20.27
CA GLN A 124 5.32 2.07 -20.65
C GLN A 124 6.20 1.54 -19.51
N SER A 125 6.94 0.48 -19.79
CA SER A 125 8.00 0.01 -18.88
C SER A 125 9.08 1.08 -18.79
N THR A 126 9.46 1.42 -17.56
CA THR A 126 10.46 2.45 -17.27
C THR A 126 11.52 1.86 -16.37
N ARG A 127 12.80 2.07 -16.74
CA ARG A 127 13.93 1.74 -15.88
C ARG A 127 14.16 2.89 -14.92
N LEU A 128 14.18 2.59 -13.62
CA LEU A 128 14.47 3.60 -12.61
C LEU A 128 15.97 3.79 -12.46
N THR A 129 16.36 5.04 -12.23
CA THR A 129 17.71 5.39 -11.79
C THR A 129 17.62 5.82 -10.33
N LEU A 130 18.18 5.01 -9.43
CA LEU A 130 18.13 5.27 -8.00
C LEU A 130 19.35 6.14 -7.64
N THR A 131 19.09 7.35 -7.17
CA THR A 131 20.12 8.38 -6.93
C THR A 131 19.88 9.10 -5.61
N ASN A 132 20.86 9.93 -5.19
CA ASN A 132 20.77 10.75 -3.99
C ASN A 132 20.34 9.97 -2.74
N THR A 133 20.95 8.82 -2.52
CA THR A 133 20.63 7.97 -1.37
C THR A 133 21.23 8.53 -0.09
N THR A 134 20.47 8.54 1.01
CA THR A 134 21.02 8.81 2.36
C THR A 134 21.60 7.56 3.02
N SER A 135 21.54 6.42 2.35
CA SER A 135 22.08 5.13 2.76
C SER A 135 22.84 4.42 1.62
N ASP A 136 23.57 3.37 1.97
CA ASP A 136 24.17 2.43 1.01
C ASP A 136 23.22 1.25 0.68
N ASN A 137 21.92 1.42 0.90
CA ASN A 137 20.92 0.39 0.65
C ASN A 137 20.69 0.20 -0.85
N ARG A 138 20.64 -1.06 -1.27
CA ARG A 138 20.59 -1.45 -2.68
C ARG A 138 19.17 -1.75 -3.11
N TYR A 139 18.43 -0.69 -3.42
CA TYR A 139 17.04 -0.74 -3.87
C TYR A 139 16.85 -1.26 -5.31
N ASP A 140 17.92 -1.51 -6.04
CA ASP A 140 17.90 -1.88 -7.46
C ASP A 140 17.97 -3.39 -7.72
N TYR A 141 17.97 -4.22 -6.67
CA TYR A 141 18.08 -5.69 -6.81
C TYR A 141 16.96 -6.27 -7.66
N TYR A 142 15.70 -5.94 -7.33
CA TYR A 142 14.59 -6.08 -8.27
C TYR A 142 13.82 -4.77 -8.35
N GLN A 143 13.67 -4.28 -9.58
CA GLN A 143 12.86 -3.13 -9.88
C GLN A 143 11.88 -3.43 -11.00
N SER A 144 10.66 -2.91 -10.88
CA SER A 144 9.70 -2.86 -11.96
C SER A 144 8.91 -1.57 -11.84
N CYS A 145 8.95 -0.76 -12.90
CA CYS A 145 8.16 0.45 -12.98
C CYS A 145 7.42 0.49 -14.31
N TYR A 146 6.13 0.80 -14.24
CA TYR A 146 5.26 0.97 -15.40
C TYR A 146 4.51 2.28 -15.27
N ILE A 147 4.58 3.12 -16.28
CA ILE A 147 3.93 4.43 -16.30
C ILE A 147 2.81 4.39 -17.32
N CYS A 148 1.60 4.65 -16.86
CA CYS A 148 0.42 4.86 -17.67
C CYS A 148 0.07 6.35 -17.62
N ASP A 149 -1.02 6.74 -18.30
CA ASP A 149 -1.42 8.13 -18.30
C ASP A 149 -1.85 8.63 -16.93
N ASP A 150 -2.84 7.97 -16.33
CA ASP A 150 -3.45 8.43 -15.08
C ASP A 150 -2.92 7.72 -13.83
N TRP A 151 -2.12 6.67 -14.01
CA TRP A 151 -1.57 5.87 -12.92
C TRP A 151 -0.23 5.24 -13.30
N CYS A 152 0.50 4.76 -12.31
CA CYS A 152 1.76 4.05 -12.48
C CYS A 152 1.89 2.94 -11.45
N MET A 153 2.81 2.02 -11.67
CA MET A 153 3.14 0.93 -10.76
C MET A 153 4.62 1.01 -10.39
N LEU A 154 4.92 0.73 -9.12
CA LEU A 154 6.28 0.58 -8.60
C LEU A 154 6.38 -0.74 -7.84
N ALA A 155 7.43 -1.49 -8.12
CA ALA A 155 7.95 -2.54 -7.25
C ALA A 155 9.45 -2.29 -7.11
N LEU A 156 9.93 -2.15 -5.87
CA LEU A 156 11.35 -2.17 -5.56
C LEU A 156 11.58 -3.20 -4.47
N MET A 157 12.66 -3.95 -4.59
CA MET A 157 13.13 -4.89 -3.60
C MET A 157 14.62 -4.68 -3.40
N THR A 158 15.05 -4.81 -2.16
CA THR A 158 16.45 -4.64 -1.76
C THR A 158 17.15 -5.98 -1.64
N ASP A 159 18.42 -6.09 -2.05
CA ASP A 159 19.24 -7.31 -1.78
C ASP A 159 19.74 -7.33 -0.34
N SER A 160 19.91 -6.14 0.23
CA SER A 160 20.51 -5.86 1.52
C SER A 160 20.03 -4.50 1.98
N TYR A 161 19.65 -4.47 3.25
CA TYR A 161 19.19 -3.26 3.92
C TYR A 161 19.98 -3.08 5.21
N ASN A 162 20.90 -2.12 5.18
CA ASN A 162 21.79 -1.75 6.27
C ASN A 162 21.23 -0.53 6.99
N THR A 163 21.21 -0.60 8.31
CA THR A 163 20.70 0.48 9.16
C THR A 163 21.80 1.22 9.90
N ARG A 164 21.55 2.51 10.12
CA ARG A 164 22.41 3.37 10.92
C ARG A 164 22.15 3.14 12.40
N ILE A 165 23.12 3.50 13.25
CA ILE A 165 23.04 3.35 14.71
C ILE A 165 21.90 4.18 15.30
N GLU A 166 21.64 5.36 14.73
CA GLU A 166 20.57 6.24 15.12
C GLU A 166 19.39 6.10 14.15
N ASN A 167 18.17 6.28 14.68
CA ASN A 167 16.98 6.31 13.86
C ASN A 167 17.04 7.50 12.90
N SER A 168 16.93 7.23 11.60
CA SER A 168 16.97 8.25 10.57
C SER A 168 16.07 7.89 9.41
N ASP A 169 15.65 8.90 8.66
CA ASP A 169 14.94 8.65 7.41
C ASP A 169 15.93 8.14 6.34
N ASP A 170 15.51 7.14 5.58
CA ASP A 170 16.22 6.68 4.39
C ASP A 170 15.52 7.25 3.15
N VAL A 171 16.26 8.02 2.37
CA VAL A 171 15.75 8.82 1.25
C VAL A 171 16.42 8.36 -0.02
N VAL A 172 15.63 8.13 -1.07
CA VAL A 172 16.12 7.79 -2.41
C VAL A 172 15.32 8.52 -3.47
N THR A 173 16.01 9.16 -4.41
CA THR A 173 15.39 9.73 -5.61
C THR A 173 15.15 8.62 -6.65
N LEU A 174 13.90 8.48 -7.06
CA LEU A 174 13.42 7.53 -8.07
C LEU A 174 13.48 8.18 -9.46
N GLY A 175 14.66 8.32 -10.04
CA GLY A 175 14.85 8.90 -11.37
C GLY A 175 14.07 8.12 -12.43
N GLY A 176 13.27 8.83 -13.23
CA GLY A 176 12.35 8.24 -14.22
C GLY A 176 10.96 7.92 -13.67
N PHE A 177 10.74 7.97 -12.35
CA PHE A 177 9.41 7.91 -11.77
C PHE A 177 8.67 9.26 -11.92
N PRO A 178 7.33 9.29 -12.04
CA PRO A 178 6.59 10.54 -12.14
C PRO A 178 6.63 11.39 -10.87
N GLU A 179 6.86 12.69 -11.04
CA GLU A 179 6.87 13.67 -9.94
C GLU A 179 5.46 14.00 -9.44
N ASP A 180 4.44 13.71 -10.26
CA ASP A 180 3.03 13.95 -9.97
C ASP A 180 2.40 12.89 -9.04
N VAL A 181 3.19 12.05 -8.37
CA VAL A 181 2.70 11.07 -7.41
C VAL A 181 2.91 11.56 -5.98
N ASP A 182 1.84 11.52 -5.18
CA ASP A 182 1.87 11.76 -3.73
C ASP A 182 1.18 10.56 -3.05
N ALA A 183 1.95 9.75 -2.35
CA ALA A 183 1.48 8.52 -1.75
C ALA A 183 2.13 8.25 -0.40
N GLU A 184 1.34 7.68 0.51
CA GLU A 184 1.83 7.07 1.74
C GLU A 184 1.50 5.57 1.72
N LEU A 185 2.47 4.75 2.08
CA LEU A 185 2.34 3.30 2.09
C LEU A 185 3.31 2.64 3.08
N PRO A 186 3.03 1.40 3.50
CA PRO A 186 3.97 0.65 4.30
C PRO A 186 5.20 0.27 3.47
N PHE A 187 6.37 0.41 4.07
CA PHE A 187 7.60 -0.19 3.60
C PHE A 187 7.81 -1.52 4.32
N VAL A 188 7.83 -2.62 3.57
CA VAL A 188 7.74 -3.95 4.14
C VAL A 188 9.12 -4.56 4.32
N GLY A 189 9.36 -5.12 5.49
CA GLY A 189 10.44 -6.07 5.68
C GLY A 189 10.56 -6.52 7.11
N ASP A 190 11.78 -6.55 7.65
CA ASP A 190 12.02 -7.30 8.88
C ASP A 190 13.25 -6.77 9.66
N ASN A 191 13.23 -6.89 10.99
CA ASN A 191 14.29 -6.48 11.92
C ASN A 191 15.10 -7.69 12.40
N ILE A 192 16.41 -7.74 12.14
CA ILE A 192 17.26 -8.91 12.47
C ILE A 192 17.30 -9.23 13.96
N ASN A 193 17.02 -8.24 14.81
CA ASN A 193 16.99 -8.38 16.26
C ASN A 193 15.58 -8.65 16.80
N GLY A 194 14.58 -8.78 15.92
CA GLY A 194 13.20 -9.08 16.26
C GLY A 194 12.87 -10.57 16.09
N VAL A 195 12.22 -11.16 17.10
CA VAL A 195 11.42 -12.37 16.89
C VAL A 195 10.09 -11.89 16.30
N LEU A 196 9.80 -12.26 15.05
CA LEU A 196 8.51 -11.96 14.43
C LEU A 196 7.42 -12.79 15.10
N VAL A 197 6.56 -12.13 15.87
CA VAL A 197 5.39 -12.76 16.51
C VAL A 197 4.09 -12.35 15.80
N TYR A 198 4.06 -11.15 15.21
CA TYR A 198 2.86 -10.54 14.64
C TYR A 198 3.15 -10.05 13.22
N GLY A 199 2.74 -10.81 12.21
CA GLY A 199 2.95 -10.47 10.81
C GLY A 199 4.42 -10.21 10.46
N THR A 200 4.64 -9.28 9.54
CA THR A 200 5.96 -8.77 9.17
C THR A 200 6.14 -7.36 9.70
N ASP A 201 7.37 -6.97 10.01
CA ASP A 201 7.65 -5.57 10.37
C ASP A 201 7.38 -4.66 9.17
N MET A 202 6.88 -3.47 9.47
CA MET A 202 6.62 -2.44 8.48
C MET A 202 7.14 -1.12 8.99
N LEU A 203 7.63 -0.28 8.08
CA LEU A 203 7.87 1.13 8.34
C LEU A 203 6.86 1.97 7.56
N LYS A 204 6.80 3.25 7.87
CA LYS A 204 6.03 4.21 7.06
C LYS A 204 6.93 4.70 5.94
N ALA A 205 6.40 4.76 4.73
CA ALA A 205 7.05 5.39 3.60
C ALA A 205 6.13 6.38 2.90
N THR A 206 6.76 7.39 2.31
CA THR A 206 6.10 8.37 1.45
C THR A 206 6.82 8.43 0.11
N ILE A 207 6.05 8.60 -0.97
CA ILE A 207 6.57 8.96 -2.28
C ILE A 207 6.01 10.33 -2.64
N LYS A 208 6.89 11.29 -2.88
CA LYS A 208 6.54 12.66 -3.28
C LYS A 208 7.65 13.26 -4.12
N ASP A 209 7.30 13.97 -5.19
CA ASP A 209 8.28 14.63 -6.09
C ASP A 209 9.38 13.63 -6.54
N SER A 210 8.95 12.43 -6.94
CA SER A 210 9.81 11.29 -7.30
C SER A 210 10.83 10.87 -6.25
N THR A 211 10.59 11.20 -4.98
CA THR A 211 11.45 10.83 -3.85
C THR A 211 10.71 9.87 -2.94
N LEU A 212 11.31 8.70 -2.72
CA LEU A 212 10.88 7.75 -1.70
C LEU A 212 11.61 8.08 -0.39
N THR A 213 10.85 8.28 0.67
CA THR A 213 11.35 8.43 2.03
C THR A 213 10.78 7.33 2.90
N VAL A 214 11.64 6.48 3.45
CA VAL A 214 11.31 5.53 4.51
C VAL A 214 11.60 6.20 5.84
N HIS A 215 10.57 6.38 6.66
CA HIS A 215 10.64 7.22 7.86
C HIS A 215 11.17 6.44 9.06
N GLN A 216 12.06 7.09 9.82
CA GLN A 216 12.52 6.66 11.14
C GLN A 216 12.99 5.21 11.17
N VAL A 217 13.82 4.84 10.20
CA VAL A 217 14.37 3.50 10.06
C VAL A 217 15.19 3.18 11.32
N PRO A 218 14.79 2.17 12.12
CA PRO A 218 15.45 1.91 13.39
C PRO A 218 16.73 1.10 13.21
N PHE A 219 17.66 1.21 14.15
CA PHE A 219 18.84 0.36 14.17
C PHE A 219 18.48 -1.12 14.21
N GLY A 220 19.16 -1.93 13.41
CA GLY A 220 18.90 -3.36 13.29
C GLY A 220 17.67 -3.70 12.43
N TRP A 221 17.02 -2.72 11.80
CA TRP A 221 16.10 -3.03 10.72
C TRP A 221 16.90 -3.52 9.51
N GLY A 222 16.46 -4.63 8.91
CA GLY A 222 17.16 -5.33 7.84
C GLY A 222 18.28 -6.26 8.25
N GLY A 223 19.22 -6.52 7.34
CA GLY A 223 20.25 -7.56 7.45
C GLY A 223 20.12 -8.69 6.41
N MET A 224 21.25 -9.29 6.01
CA MET A 224 21.28 -10.40 5.06
C MET A 224 20.71 -11.68 5.71
N PRO A 225 19.89 -12.50 4.99
CA PRO A 225 19.45 -12.39 3.60
C PRO A 225 18.01 -11.84 3.46
N ARG A 226 17.64 -10.76 4.17
CA ARG A 226 16.25 -10.26 4.19
C ARG A 226 16.03 -9.24 3.09
N GLU A 227 15.01 -9.49 2.26
CA GLU A 227 14.63 -8.67 1.12
C GLU A 227 13.48 -7.73 1.53
N HIS A 228 13.77 -6.44 1.74
CA HIS A 228 12.76 -5.43 2.01
C HIS A 228 12.18 -4.95 0.69
N PHE A 229 10.87 -4.70 0.66
CA PHE A 229 10.20 -4.33 -0.57
C PHE A 229 9.15 -3.24 -0.38
N ILE A 230 8.90 -2.54 -1.47
CA ILE A 230 7.79 -1.63 -1.65
C ILE A 230 7.07 -2.04 -2.93
N PHE A 231 5.76 -2.14 -2.85
CA PHE A 231 4.91 -2.39 -4.01
C PHE A 231 3.69 -1.47 -3.93
N GLY A 232 3.33 -0.88 -5.06
CA GLY A 232 2.12 -0.08 -5.13
C GLY A 232 1.75 0.32 -6.55
N VAL A 233 0.46 0.54 -6.73
CA VAL A 233 -0.12 1.20 -7.90
C VAL A 233 -0.61 2.57 -7.46
N PHE A 234 -0.14 3.63 -8.11
CA PHE A 234 -0.37 5.01 -7.71
C PHE A 234 -1.05 5.82 -8.80
N ILE A 235 -2.00 6.65 -8.42
CA ILE A 235 -2.71 7.57 -9.29
C ILE A 235 -1.87 8.84 -9.41
N ARG A 236 -1.67 9.31 -10.64
CA ARG A 236 -0.91 10.52 -10.95
C ARG A 236 -1.79 11.78 -10.72
N ASN A 237 -1.27 12.77 -10.01
CA ASN A 237 -1.92 14.05 -9.71
C ASN A 237 -1.69 15.05 -10.86
N ARG A 238 -2.03 14.67 -12.10
CA ARG A 238 -1.90 15.61 -13.22
C ARG A 238 -2.75 16.85 -12.91
N SER A 239 -2.15 18.01 -13.10
CA SER A 239 -2.92 19.25 -13.18
C SER A 239 -3.81 19.14 -14.41
N VAL A 240 -5.09 19.48 -14.28
CA VAL A 240 -5.97 19.59 -15.45
C VAL A 240 -5.44 20.78 -16.26
N GLU A 241 -4.81 20.49 -17.40
CA GLU A 241 -4.51 21.52 -18.42
C GLU A 241 -5.80 22.04 -19.06
#